data_AF-A0A928Y7I1-F1
#
_entry.id   AF-A0A928Y7I1-F1
#
_cell.length_a   1.000
_cell.length_b   1.000
_cell.length_c   1.000
_cell.angle_alpha   90.00
_cell.angle_beta   90.00
_cell.angle_gamma   90.00
#
_symmetry.space_group_name_H-M   'P 1'
#
loop_
_entity.id
_entity.type
_entity.pdbx_description
1 polymer ?
#
loop_
_entity_poly.entity_id
_entity_poly.type
_entity_poly.pdbx_seq_one_letter_code
_entity_poly.pdbx_strand_id
1 'polypeptide(L)'
;MARVRELAAAGYADTAIAATLNREGMVSSWHVKDDPAYVPGQPVSYWDKARVQHLRYKRDIAANPTAGGFVPAQEAAEHLGVSVSVLLDWFRRGLLPGRQAQPGAPVYIPLDAALLHRLSGRAPRDLPARSVPVMVPLPQAAAHFQLAPGALSEGVRDGRFLTWRLEHGSHYRWYVQENRVDSAQPADSLPK
;
A
#
# COMPACT_ATOMS: atom_id res chain seq x y z
N MET A 1 -17.87 17.59 2.36
CA MET A 1 -18.33 16.18 2.24
C MET A 1 -17.95 15.54 0.91
N ALA A 2 -17.99 16.27 -0.22
CA ALA A 2 -17.52 15.77 -1.54
C ALA A 2 -16.12 15.15 -1.47
N ARG A 3 -15.20 15.78 -0.72
CA ARG A 3 -13.83 15.30 -0.52
C ARG A 3 -13.69 13.87 0.00
N VAL A 4 -14.52 13.47 0.98
CA VAL A 4 -14.48 12.10 1.53
C VAL A 4 -14.93 11.09 0.48
N ARG A 5 -15.93 11.45 -0.33
CA ARG A 5 -16.41 10.62 -1.44
C ARG A 5 -15.36 10.47 -2.53
N GLU A 6 -14.68 11.56 -2.90
CA GLU A 6 -13.55 11.53 -3.86
C GLU A 6 -12.44 10.59 -3.38
N LEU A 7 -11.97 10.77 -2.13
CA LEU A 7 -10.89 9.94 -1.59
C LEU A 7 -11.30 8.47 -1.43
N ALA A 8 -12.55 8.21 -1.01
CA ALA A 8 -13.08 6.84 -0.94
C ALA A 8 -13.21 6.20 -2.33
N ALA A 9 -13.66 6.96 -3.34
CA ALA A 9 -13.75 6.51 -4.72
C ALA A 9 -12.36 6.23 -5.33
N ALA A 10 -11.34 7.01 -4.93
CA ALA A 10 -9.95 6.78 -5.27
C ALA A 10 -9.29 5.62 -4.48
N GLY A 11 -10.02 4.98 -3.56
CA GLY A 11 -9.57 3.79 -2.83
C GLY A 11 -8.66 4.06 -1.62
N TYR A 12 -8.67 5.28 -1.09
CA TYR A 12 -7.91 5.59 0.13
C TYR A 12 -8.51 4.85 1.32
N ALA A 13 -7.63 4.30 2.17
CA ALA A 13 -8.04 3.72 3.46
C ALA A 13 -8.55 4.82 4.41
N ASP A 14 -9.45 4.47 5.33
CA ASP A 14 -10.07 5.45 6.24
C ASP A 14 -9.04 6.26 7.07
N THR A 15 -7.92 5.63 7.44
CA THR A 15 -6.80 6.31 8.12
C THR A 15 -6.10 7.34 7.22
N ALA A 16 -5.88 7.00 5.94
CA ALA A 16 -5.29 7.90 4.96
C ALA A 16 -6.24 9.04 4.59
N ILE A 17 -7.55 8.77 4.52
CA ILE A 17 -8.59 9.79 4.38
C ILE A 17 -8.50 10.75 5.57
N ALA A 18 -8.50 10.23 6.81
CA ALA A 18 -8.40 11.06 8.01
C ALA A 18 -7.14 11.95 8.00
N ALA A 19 -5.98 11.38 7.71
CA ALA A 19 -4.72 12.11 7.62
C ALA A 19 -4.75 13.21 6.53
N THR A 20 -5.38 12.93 5.39
CA THR A 20 -5.52 13.91 4.29
C THR A 20 -6.43 15.06 4.70
N LEU A 21 -7.60 14.77 5.27
CA LEU A 21 -8.54 15.80 5.74
C LEU A 21 -7.91 16.68 6.82
N ASN A 22 -7.19 16.06 7.76
CA ASN A 22 -6.44 16.76 8.80
C ASN A 22 -5.38 17.70 8.22
N ARG A 23 -4.62 17.25 7.22
CA ARG A 23 -3.60 18.06 6.54
C ARG A 23 -4.20 19.21 5.75
N GLU A 24 -5.35 18.99 5.10
CA GLU A 24 -6.11 20.01 4.37
C GLU A 24 -6.84 20.99 5.31
N GLY A 25 -6.77 20.77 6.63
CA GLY A 25 -7.51 21.57 7.61
C GLY A 25 -9.03 21.45 7.44
N MET A 26 -9.53 20.35 6.91
CA MET A 26 -10.95 20.11 6.76
C MET A 26 -11.54 19.73 8.12
N VAL A 27 -12.69 20.29 8.48
CA VAL A 27 -13.41 19.93 9.71
C VAL A 27 -14.90 19.82 9.43
N SER A 28 -15.65 19.14 10.30
CA SER A 28 -17.11 19.20 10.21
C SER A 28 -17.64 20.51 10.78
N SER A 29 -18.84 20.92 10.35
CA SER A 29 -19.52 22.11 10.90
C SER A 29 -19.70 22.07 12.42
N TRP A 30 -19.69 20.88 13.03
CA TRP A 30 -19.76 20.72 14.47
C TRP A 30 -18.46 21.09 15.16
N HIS A 31 -17.30 20.84 14.55
CA HIS A 31 -16.02 21.19 15.15
C HIS A 31 -15.82 22.70 15.28
N VAL A 32 -16.24 23.45 14.26
CA VAL A 32 -16.16 24.92 14.25
C VAL A 32 -16.95 25.54 15.41
N LYS A 33 -17.98 24.83 15.89
CA LYS A 33 -18.77 25.22 17.06
C LYS A 33 -18.03 24.94 18.37
N ASP A 34 -17.31 23.83 18.44
CA ASP A 34 -16.63 23.36 19.66
C ASP A 34 -15.24 23.99 19.84
N ASP A 35 -14.59 24.39 18.75
CA ASP A 35 -13.31 25.11 18.75
C ASP A 35 -13.44 26.47 18.06
N PRO A 36 -13.75 27.54 18.83
CA PRO A 36 -13.87 28.89 18.28
C PRO A 36 -12.53 29.50 17.83
N ALA A 37 -11.38 28.87 18.15
CA ALA A 37 -10.07 29.32 17.70
C ALA A 37 -9.68 28.70 16.33
N TYR A 38 -10.50 27.82 15.76
CA TYR A 38 -10.24 27.19 14.48
C TYR A 38 -10.22 28.21 13.32
N VAL A 39 -9.15 28.18 12.54
CA VAL A 39 -9.01 28.93 11.28
C VAL A 39 -9.16 27.97 10.10
N PRO A 40 -10.09 28.23 9.15
CA PRO A 40 -10.25 27.42 7.96
C PRO A 40 -8.95 27.20 7.19
N GLY A 41 -8.63 25.92 6.91
CA GLY A 41 -7.44 25.53 6.14
C GLY A 41 -6.17 25.32 6.96
N GLN A 42 -6.20 25.57 8.28
CA GLN A 42 -5.10 25.19 9.17
C GLN A 42 -5.13 23.67 9.43
N PRO A 43 -3.98 22.97 9.43
CA PRO A 43 -3.93 21.57 9.79
C PRO A 43 -4.53 21.31 11.18
N VAL A 44 -5.35 20.26 11.28
CA VAL A 44 -6.07 19.88 12.51
C VAL A 44 -5.82 18.42 12.86
N SER A 45 -6.11 18.02 14.10
CA SER A 45 -6.15 16.62 14.53
C SER A 45 -7.59 16.17 14.81
N TYR A 46 -8.54 16.57 13.96
CA TYR A 46 -9.97 16.38 14.17
C TYR A 46 -10.49 15.04 13.64
N TRP A 47 -9.96 14.58 12.51
CA TRP A 47 -10.35 13.33 11.89
C TRP A 47 -9.52 12.17 12.43
N ASP A 48 -10.21 11.09 12.76
CA ASP A 48 -9.63 9.79 13.02
C ASP A 48 -10.33 8.73 12.13
N LYS A 49 -9.82 7.50 12.17
CA LYS A 49 -10.39 6.37 11.41
C LYS A 49 -11.87 6.18 11.73
N ALA A 50 -12.26 6.23 13.00
CA ALA A 50 -13.62 5.93 13.44
C ALA A 50 -14.62 6.98 12.94
N ARG A 51 -14.23 8.26 12.93
CA ARG A 51 -15.02 9.37 12.41
C ARG A 51 -15.22 9.27 10.90
N VAL A 52 -14.17 8.93 10.15
CA VAL A 52 -14.31 8.68 8.71
C VAL A 52 -15.25 7.49 8.46
N GLN A 53 -15.10 6.40 9.19
CA GLN A 53 -15.98 5.23 9.08
C GLN A 53 -17.44 5.57 9.39
N HIS A 54 -17.70 6.24 10.51
CA HIS A 54 -19.03 6.66 10.90
C HIS A 54 -19.64 7.60 9.86
N LEU A 55 -18.86 8.54 9.33
CA LEU A 55 -19.31 9.45 8.29
C LEU A 55 -19.68 8.70 7.01
N ARG A 56 -18.83 7.77 6.57
CA ARG A 56 -19.09 6.96 5.37
C ARG A 56 -20.35 6.11 5.53
N TYR A 57 -20.54 5.49 6.69
CA TYR A 57 -21.76 4.76 7.02
C TYR A 57 -22.99 5.67 6.97
N LYS A 58 -22.96 6.82 7.67
CA LYS A 58 -24.09 7.76 7.74
C LYS A 58 -24.46 8.37 6.37
N ARG A 59 -23.53 8.41 5.42
CA ARG A 59 -23.68 9.06 4.11
C ARG A 59 -23.69 8.08 2.94
N ASP A 60 -23.75 6.79 3.23
CA ASP A 60 -23.74 5.70 2.24
C ASP A 60 -22.60 5.85 1.22
N ILE A 61 -21.38 6.07 1.74
CA ILE A 61 -20.16 6.21 0.94
C ILE A 61 -19.44 4.85 0.95
N ALA A 62 -19.69 4.05 -0.08
CA ALA A 62 -19.02 2.77 -0.29
C ALA A 62 -17.49 2.94 -0.39
N ALA A 63 -16.75 1.94 0.11
CA ALA A 63 -15.32 1.86 -0.16
C ALA A 63 -15.14 1.38 -1.59
N ASN A 64 -14.10 1.86 -2.27
CA ASN A 64 -13.70 1.31 -3.55
C ASN A 64 -12.41 0.48 -3.40
N PRO A 65 -12.50 -0.78 -2.95
CA PRO A 65 -11.32 -1.60 -2.71
C PRO A 65 -10.58 -1.99 -3.99
N THR A 66 -11.24 -1.90 -5.15
CA THR A 66 -10.67 -2.23 -6.48
C THR A 66 -10.00 -1.04 -7.17
N ALA A 67 -10.12 0.18 -6.62
CA ALA A 67 -9.48 1.36 -7.18
C ALA A 67 -7.96 1.19 -7.29
N GLY A 68 -7.38 1.65 -8.40
CA GLY A 68 -5.94 1.57 -8.65
C GLY A 68 -5.46 0.19 -9.12
N GLY A 69 -6.31 -0.58 -9.81
CA GLY A 69 -5.93 -1.89 -10.35
C GLY A 69 -5.88 -3.00 -9.31
N PHE A 70 -6.59 -2.84 -8.20
CA PHE A 70 -6.70 -3.88 -7.19
C PHE A 70 -7.80 -4.86 -7.59
N VAL A 71 -7.49 -6.15 -7.53
CA VAL A 71 -8.41 -7.24 -7.83
C VAL A 71 -8.60 -8.13 -6.60
N PRO A 72 -9.70 -8.89 -6.49
CA PRO A 72 -9.86 -9.88 -5.42
C PRO A 72 -8.72 -10.89 -5.40
N ALA A 73 -8.35 -11.38 -4.21
CA ALA A 73 -7.28 -12.37 -4.05
C ALA A 73 -7.49 -13.64 -4.89
N GLN A 74 -8.73 -14.02 -5.18
CA GLN A 74 -9.03 -15.15 -6.06
C GLN A 74 -8.52 -14.91 -7.48
N GLU A 75 -8.89 -13.78 -8.08
CA GLU A 75 -8.45 -13.38 -9.42
C GLU A 75 -6.92 -13.25 -9.50
N ALA A 76 -6.31 -12.57 -8.52
CA ALA A 76 -4.85 -12.44 -8.48
C ALA A 76 -4.14 -13.80 -8.39
N ALA A 77 -4.71 -14.79 -7.68
CA ALA A 77 -4.13 -16.12 -7.56
C ALA A 77 -4.18 -16.88 -8.88
N GLU A 78 -5.28 -16.77 -9.62
CA GLU A 78 -5.45 -17.36 -10.96
C GLU A 78 -4.40 -16.80 -11.92
N HIS A 79 -4.22 -15.47 -11.95
CA HIS A 79 -3.19 -14.83 -12.78
C HIS A 79 -1.75 -15.23 -12.42
N LEU A 80 -1.48 -15.51 -11.14
CA LEU A 80 -0.17 -15.94 -10.66
C LEU A 80 0.05 -17.46 -10.77
N GLY A 81 -0.97 -18.23 -11.15
CA GLY A 81 -0.90 -19.70 -11.20
C GLY A 81 -0.66 -20.34 -9.84
N VAL A 82 -1.17 -19.76 -8.76
CA VAL A 82 -1.06 -20.29 -7.39
C VAL A 82 -2.45 -20.46 -6.77
N SER A 83 -2.53 -21.21 -5.67
CA SER A 83 -3.79 -21.29 -4.92
C SER A 83 -4.06 -20.02 -4.13
N VAL A 84 -5.33 -19.69 -3.91
CA VAL A 84 -5.75 -18.53 -3.09
C VAL A 84 -5.17 -18.62 -1.69
N SER A 85 -5.14 -19.81 -1.09
CA SER A 85 -4.55 -20.03 0.24
C SER A 85 -3.07 -19.64 0.32
N VAL A 86 -2.31 -19.91 -0.75
CA VAL A 86 -0.89 -19.52 -0.85
C VAL A 86 -0.76 -18.01 -1.00
N LEU A 87 -1.58 -17.39 -1.83
CA LEU A 87 -1.57 -15.93 -1.99
C LEU A 87 -1.92 -15.20 -0.68
N LEU A 88 -2.93 -15.70 0.04
CA LEU A 88 -3.34 -15.17 1.35
C LEU A 88 -2.25 -15.38 2.41
N ASP A 89 -1.51 -16.49 2.36
CA ASP A 89 -0.32 -16.68 3.21
C ASP A 89 0.73 -15.61 2.95
N TRP A 90 1.06 -15.35 1.69
CA TRP A 90 2.03 -14.33 1.32
C TRP A 90 1.60 -12.93 1.79
N PHE A 91 0.32 -12.60 1.61
CA PHE A 91 -0.26 -11.35 2.10
C PHE A 91 -0.14 -11.24 3.63
N ARG A 92 -0.55 -12.28 4.38
CA ARG A 92 -0.45 -12.28 5.86
C ARG A 92 0.97 -12.14 6.36
N ARG A 93 1.94 -12.70 5.63
CA ARG A 93 3.37 -12.59 5.93
C ARG A 93 3.97 -11.24 5.52
N GLY A 94 3.21 -10.36 4.88
CA GLY A 94 3.68 -9.06 4.41
C GLY A 94 4.60 -9.16 3.19
N LEU A 95 4.54 -10.26 2.44
CA LEU A 95 5.37 -10.49 1.26
C LEU A 95 4.76 -9.91 -0.01
N LEU A 96 3.53 -9.40 0.07
CA LEU A 96 2.79 -8.94 -1.09
C LEU A 96 1.96 -7.72 -0.69
N PRO A 97 1.98 -6.64 -1.48
CA PRO A 97 1.15 -5.46 -1.21
C PRO A 97 -0.32 -5.85 -1.32
N GLY A 98 -1.17 -5.34 -0.44
CA GLY A 98 -2.59 -5.67 -0.49
C GLY A 98 -3.41 -4.84 0.47
N ARG A 99 -4.72 -4.84 0.23
CA ARG A 99 -5.71 -4.13 1.04
C ARG A 99 -6.64 -5.13 1.69
N GLN A 100 -6.88 -4.93 2.97
CA GLN A 100 -7.91 -5.62 3.73
C GLN A 100 -8.54 -4.61 4.69
N ALA A 101 -9.86 -4.43 4.61
CA ALA A 101 -10.55 -3.42 5.42
C ALA A 101 -10.49 -3.73 6.93
N GLN A 102 -10.64 -5.02 7.27
CA GLN A 102 -10.59 -5.54 8.62
C GLN A 102 -10.20 -7.03 8.59
N PRO A 103 -9.62 -7.60 9.67
CA PRO A 103 -9.33 -9.02 9.73
C PRO A 103 -10.57 -9.86 9.37
N GLY A 104 -10.40 -10.82 8.45
CA GLY A 104 -11.49 -11.66 7.94
C GLY A 104 -12.27 -11.09 6.76
N ALA A 105 -12.09 -9.81 6.42
CA ALA A 105 -12.66 -9.25 5.18
C ALA A 105 -11.90 -9.74 3.93
N PRO A 106 -12.52 -9.67 2.74
CA PRO A 106 -11.84 -9.98 1.49
C PRO A 106 -10.54 -9.19 1.32
N VAL A 107 -9.53 -9.87 0.79
CA VAL A 107 -8.22 -9.31 0.49
C VAL A 107 -8.18 -8.92 -0.99
N TYR A 108 -7.68 -7.73 -1.26
CA TYR A 108 -7.51 -7.18 -2.59
C TYR A 108 -6.03 -6.95 -2.88
N ILE A 109 -5.58 -7.41 -4.03
CA ILE A 109 -4.17 -7.42 -4.44
C ILE A 109 -4.02 -6.52 -5.66
N PRO A 110 -3.04 -5.60 -5.71
CA PRO A 110 -2.78 -4.84 -6.92
C PRO A 110 -2.32 -5.81 -8.00
N LEU A 111 -2.92 -5.76 -9.19
CA LEU A 111 -2.54 -6.63 -10.29
C LEU A 111 -2.00 -5.80 -11.45
N ASP A 112 -0.69 -5.56 -11.41
CA ASP A 112 0.04 -4.93 -12.51
C ASP A 112 1.06 -5.91 -13.12
N ALA A 113 1.52 -5.59 -14.33
CA ALA A 113 2.47 -6.42 -15.06
C ALA A 113 3.80 -6.59 -14.30
N ALA A 114 4.22 -5.60 -13.51
CA ALA A 114 5.46 -5.65 -12.75
C ALA A 114 5.34 -6.62 -11.55
N LEU A 115 4.22 -6.65 -10.85
CA LEU A 115 3.96 -7.60 -9.77
C LEU A 115 3.89 -9.02 -10.33
N LEU A 116 3.17 -9.23 -11.44
CA LEU A 116 3.11 -10.53 -12.12
C LEU A 116 4.50 -11.00 -12.53
N HIS A 117 5.31 -10.13 -13.12
CA HIS A 117 6.68 -10.45 -13.50
C HIS A 117 7.51 -10.90 -12.28
N ARG A 118 7.43 -10.18 -11.16
CA ARG A 118 8.19 -10.47 -9.94
C ARG A 118 7.78 -11.76 -9.23
N LEU A 119 6.51 -12.12 -9.29
CA LEU A 119 5.92 -13.19 -8.46
C LEU A 119 5.60 -14.48 -9.20
N SER A 120 5.56 -14.45 -10.54
CA SER A 120 5.29 -15.62 -11.38
C SER A 120 6.37 -16.71 -11.29
N GLY A 121 7.53 -16.42 -10.69
CA GLY A 121 8.67 -17.34 -10.67
C GLY A 121 9.44 -17.40 -11.99
N ARG A 122 8.99 -16.68 -13.02
CA ARG A 122 9.58 -16.67 -14.37
C ARG A 122 10.56 -15.51 -14.60
N ALA A 123 10.81 -14.69 -13.58
CA ALA A 123 11.87 -13.69 -13.65
C ALA A 123 13.21 -14.39 -13.95
N PRO A 124 14.11 -13.76 -14.73
CA PRO A 124 15.34 -14.42 -15.18
C PRO A 124 16.09 -15.04 -14.01
N ARG A 125 16.43 -16.33 -14.12
CA ARG A 125 17.33 -17.03 -13.19
C ARG A 125 18.67 -16.29 -13.04
N ASP A 126 19.03 -15.58 -14.10
CA ASP A 126 20.22 -14.76 -14.24
C ASP A 126 19.87 -13.27 -14.08
N LEU A 127 19.27 -12.88 -12.95
CA LEU A 127 19.53 -11.53 -12.46
C LEU A 127 21.05 -11.48 -12.24
N PRO A 128 21.82 -10.66 -12.98
CA PRO A 128 23.26 -10.67 -12.81
C PRO A 128 23.52 -10.46 -11.33
N ALA A 129 24.51 -11.14 -10.74
CA ALA A 129 24.93 -10.90 -9.35
C ALA A 129 25.30 -9.42 -9.05
N ARG A 130 25.18 -8.54 -10.06
CA ARG A 130 25.43 -7.11 -10.11
C ARG A 130 24.22 -6.28 -10.59
N SER A 131 23.00 -6.83 -10.67
CA SER A 131 21.81 -6.01 -10.93
C SER A 131 21.57 -5.12 -9.72
N VAL A 132 21.84 -3.82 -9.89
CA VAL A 132 21.47 -2.77 -8.96
C VAL A 132 19.99 -2.44 -9.23
N PRO A 133 19.13 -2.35 -8.19
CA PRO A 133 19.41 -2.54 -6.77
C PRO A 133 19.58 -4.02 -6.36
N VAL A 134 20.47 -4.25 -5.39
CA VAL A 134 20.81 -5.58 -4.83
C VAL A 134 19.55 -6.28 -4.32
N MET A 135 19.36 -7.51 -4.76
CA MET A 135 18.32 -8.39 -4.25
C MET A 135 18.85 -9.22 -3.08
N VAL A 136 18.19 -9.12 -1.93
CA VAL A 136 18.59 -9.76 -0.69
C VAL A 136 17.63 -10.90 -0.37
N PRO A 137 18.09 -12.12 -0.04
CA PRO A 137 17.21 -13.18 0.41
C PRO A 137 16.35 -12.72 1.60
N LEU A 138 15.05 -13.01 1.59
CA LEU A 138 14.11 -12.58 2.61
C LEU A 138 14.58 -12.82 4.07
N PRO A 139 15.19 -13.96 4.43
CA PRO A 139 15.69 -14.18 5.79
C PRO A 139 16.80 -13.22 6.23
N GLN A 140 17.51 -12.62 5.29
CA GLN A 140 18.63 -11.69 5.52
C GLN A 140 18.20 -10.22 5.35
N ALA A 141 17.03 -9.97 4.75
CA ALA A 141 16.60 -8.63 4.36
C ALA A 141 16.52 -7.66 5.54
N ALA A 142 15.92 -8.07 6.67
CA ALA A 142 15.80 -7.20 7.84
C ALA A 142 17.16 -6.76 8.40
N ALA A 143 18.11 -7.70 8.52
CA ALA A 143 19.46 -7.39 8.97
C ALA A 143 20.23 -6.53 7.96
N HIS A 144 20.11 -6.85 6.66
CA HIS A 144 20.78 -6.10 5.59
C HIS A 144 20.32 -4.64 5.53
N PHE A 145 19.01 -4.40 5.62
CA PHE A 145 18.43 -3.06 5.59
C PHE A 145 18.35 -2.39 6.98
N GLN A 146 18.89 -3.02 8.03
CA GLN A 146 18.90 -2.53 9.41
C GLN A 146 17.49 -2.16 9.92
N LEU A 147 16.50 -3.01 9.61
CA LEU A 147 15.09 -2.78 9.90
C LEU A 147 14.70 -3.37 11.25
N ALA A 148 13.83 -2.66 11.97
CA ALA A 148 13.13 -3.17 13.13
C ALA A 148 12.15 -4.31 12.74
N PRO A 149 11.71 -5.16 13.69
CA PRO A 149 10.66 -6.13 13.45
C PRO A 149 9.40 -5.46 12.86
N GLY A 150 8.83 -6.04 11.81
CA GLY A 150 7.63 -5.51 11.13
C GLY A 150 7.87 -4.40 10.11
N ALA A 151 8.97 -3.64 10.22
CA ALA A 151 9.26 -2.52 9.32
C ALA A 151 9.48 -2.95 7.86
N LEU A 152 9.92 -4.19 7.63
CA LEU A 152 10.00 -4.75 6.27
C LEU A 152 8.61 -4.90 5.65
N SER A 153 7.65 -5.48 6.37
CA SER A 153 6.28 -5.69 5.88
C SER A 153 5.55 -4.37 5.65
N GLU A 154 5.79 -3.38 6.50
CA GLU A 154 5.31 -2.00 6.30
C GLU A 154 5.94 -1.38 5.05
N GLY A 155 7.26 -1.48 4.90
CA GLY A 155 7.94 -0.97 3.72
C GLY A 155 7.52 -1.66 2.42
N VAL A 156 7.14 -2.95 2.43
CA VAL A 156 6.52 -3.61 1.27
C VAL A 156 5.14 -3.04 0.98
N ARG A 157 4.33 -2.80 2.02
CA ARG A 157 2.98 -2.22 1.89
C ARG A 157 3.01 -0.81 1.32
N ASP A 158 3.99 -0.01 1.74
CA ASP A 158 4.17 1.38 1.32
C ASP A 158 4.99 1.50 0.01
N GLY A 159 5.39 0.37 -0.56
CA GLY A 159 6.10 0.31 -1.84
C GLY A 159 7.58 0.70 -1.75
N ARG A 160 8.14 0.92 -0.55
CA ARG A 160 9.60 1.09 -0.34
C ARG A 160 10.37 -0.18 -0.70
N PHE A 161 9.80 -1.36 -0.48
CA PHE A 161 10.43 -2.63 -0.80
C PHE A 161 9.61 -3.41 -1.81
N LEU A 162 10.29 -3.97 -2.80
CA LEU A 162 9.76 -4.91 -3.75
C LEU A 162 10.14 -6.33 -3.32
N THR A 163 9.15 -7.21 -3.24
CA THR A 163 9.37 -8.65 -3.08
C THR A 163 9.43 -9.33 -4.42
N TRP A 164 10.24 -10.39 -4.48
CA TRP A 164 10.46 -11.22 -5.64
C TRP A 164 10.39 -12.68 -5.23
N ARG A 165 9.74 -13.49 -6.06
CA ARG A 165 9.70 -14.94 -5.91
C ARG A 165 10.45 -15.54 -7.08
N LEU A 166 11.65 -16.07 -6.82
CA LEU A 166 12.53 -16.63 -7.84
C LEU A 166 12.58 -18.14 -7.71
N GLU A 167 12.63 -18.82 -8.85
CA GLU A 167 12.90 -20.26 -8.91
C GLU A 167 14.38 -20.52 -8.59
N HIS A 168 14.63 -21.48 -7.71
CA HIS A 168 15.95 -21.91 -7.26
C HIS A 168 15.97 -23.45 -7.29
N GLY A 169 16.31 -24.01 -8.45
CA GLY A 169 16.19 -25.44 -8.70
C GLY A 169 14.73 -25.88 -8.70
N SER A 170 14.37 -26.83 -7.84
CA SER A 170 13.00 -27.34 -7.67
C SER A 170 12.15 -26.53 -6.67
N HIS A 171 12.70 -25.46 -6.09
CA HIS A 171 12.05 -24.69 -5.03
C HIS A 171 11.96 -23.21 -5.40
N TYR A 172 11.11 -22.47 -4.70
CA TYR A 172 11.05 -21.03 -4.81
C TYR A 172 11.69 -20.37 -3.59
N ARG A 173 12.42 -19.29 -3.82
CA ARG A 173 13.00 -18.46 -2.76
C ARG A 173 12.55 -17.02 -2.90
N TRP A 174 12.30 -16.41 -1.75
CA TRP A 174 11.91 -15.01 -1.65
C TRP A 174 13.12 -14.09 -1.54
N TYR A 175 13.06 -13.00 -2.27
CA TYR A 175 14.04 -11.92 -2.24
C TYR A 175 13.32 -10.59 -2.03
N VAL A 176 14.06 -9.63 -1.46
CA VAL A 176 13.64 -8.27 -1.23
C VAL A 176 14.60 -7.35 -1.94
N GLN A 177 14.05 -6.33 -2.57
CA GLN A 177 14.80 -5.27 -3.25
C GLN A 177 14.26 -3.93 -2.78
N GLU A 178 15.13 -2.96 -2.56
CA GLU A 178 14.68 -1.59 -2.29
C GLU A 178 14.14 -0.97 -3.59
N ASN A 179 12.92 -0.45 -3.52
CA ASN A 179 12.27 0.25 -4.63
C ASN A 179 12.87 1.65 -4.73
N ARG A 180 13.93 1.79 -5.53
CA ARG A 180 14.44 3.10 -5.91
C ARG A 180 13.58 3.64 -7.05
N VAL A 181 12.37 4.07 -6.72
CA VAL A 181 11.72 5.08 -7.55
C VAL A 181 12.55 6.33 -7.32
N ASP A 182 13.29 6.75 -8.33
CA ASP A 182 14.19 7.89 -8.28
C ASP A 182 13.57 9.07 -7.51
N SER A 183 14.26 9.54 -6.49
CA SER A 183 14.11 10.87 -5.91
C SER A 183 14.49 11.99 -6.89
N ALA A 184 14.43 11.72 -8.20
CA ALA A 184 14.64 12.69 -9.28
C ALA A 184 13.28 13.13 -9.83
N GLN A 185 12.49 13.78 -8.98
CA GLN A 185 11.75 14.93 -9.48
C GLN A 185 12.69 16.12 -9.27
N PRO A 186 13.39 16.62 -10.31
CA PRO A 186 14.01 17.93 -10.19
C PRO A 186 12.90 18.90 -9.80
N ALA A 187 13.15 19.66 -8.75
CA ALA A 187 12.44 20.90 -8.52
C ALA A 187 12.65 21.73 -9.78
N ASP A 188 11.66 21.68 -10.69
CA ASP A 188 11.63 22.57 -11.83
C ASP A 188 11.41 23.97 -11.27
N SER A 189 12.57 24.57 -11.07
CA SER A 189 12.79 25.89 -10.54
C SER A 189 12.45 26.83 -11.69
N LEU A 190 11.23 27.35 -11.71
CA LEU A 190 11.05 28.73 -12.17
C LEU A 190 11.35 29.61 -10.94
N PRO A 191 12.16 30.68 -11.06
CA PRO A 191 12.04 31.64 -12.16
C PRO A 191 13.36 32.24 -12.68
N LYS A 192 13.29 32.80 -13.90
CA LYS A 192 13.61 34.21 -14.16
C LYS A 192 12.78 34.69 -15.35
#